data_AF-A0A2J6R327-F1
#
_entry.id   AF-A0A2J6R327-F1
#
_cell.length_a   1.000
_cell.length_b   1.000
_cell.length_c   1.000
_cell.angle_alpha   90.00
_cell.angle_beta   90.00
_cell.angle_gamma   90.00
#
_symmetry.space_group_name_H-M   'P 1'
#
loop_
_entity.id
_entity.type
_entity.pdbx_description
1 polymer ?
#
loop_
_entity_poly.entity_id
_entity_poly.type
_entity_poly.pdbx_seq_one_letter_code
_entity_poly.pdbx_strand_id
1 'polypeptide(L)'
;LIVSQGWTARIETLLEYFSIPYKPIILNVVVNKGSALPYSPTGFVPALIVTDPTDPSAPLTITDSLSIAEYLAESHPNLPLWPKDAHLRALARSAVAEMHDGFRELRNVYGCNFVGQYSGPVPVSEKAKKEIARMLKIWGDARKTTVQRLKKIGDESEDEGYLFGRFGIADAFFWVVLWRFRTYNLPLDTATPEALAWMKKMWEDPSLLKLGESYWKQVDDPESSVPAYDDVFKDVPGVTYGRVPEDWKFEA
;
A
#
# COMPACT_ATOMS: atom_id res chain seq x y z
N LEU A 1 9.91 5.09 -10.68
CA LEU A 1 8.91 4.10 -10.28
C LEU A 1 7.66 4.38 -11.09
N ILE A 2 6.98 3.40 -11.68
CA ILE A 2 5.63 3.67 -12.21
C ILE A 2 4.72 3.68 -11.02
N VAL A 3 4.03 4.79 -10.84
CA VAL A 3 3.30 5.03 -9.60
C VAL A 3 1.84 4.57 -9.71
N SER A 4 1.44 3.92 -10.81
CA SER A 4 0.13 3.24 -10.94
C SER A 4 0.12 1.76 -10.53
N GLN A 5 1.25 1.21 -10.05
CA GLN A 5 1.35 -0.20 -9.66
C GLN A 5 1.39 -0.38 -8.14
N GLY A 6 0.45 -1.16 -7.62
CA GLY A 6 0.29 -1.34 -6.18
C GLY A 6 1.52 -1.90 -5.47
N TRP A 7 2.34 -2.73 -6.12
CA TRP A 7 3.58 -3.25 -5.55
C TRP A 7 4.64 -2.18 -5.35
N THR A 8 4.74 -1.26 -6.31
CA THR A 8 5.70 -0.15 -6.29
C THR A 8 5.30 0.90 -5.27
N ALA A 9 4.01 1.22 -5.18
CA ALA A 9 3.48 2.18 -4.22
C ALA A 9 3.81 1.80 -2.77
N ARG A 10 3.89 0.50 -2.43
CA ARG A 10 4.30 0.05 -1.08
C ARG A 10 5.69 0.56 -0.69
N ILE A 11 6.63 0.56 -1.63
CA ILE A 11 8.01 1.00 -1.38
C ILE A 11 8.10 2.52 -1.43
N GLU A 12 7.47 3.14 -2.43
CA GLU A 12 7.43 4.59 -2.53
C GLU A 12 6.83 5.22 -1.26
N THR A 13 5.77 4.64 -0.71
CA THR A 13 5.17 5.11 0.54
C THR A 13 6.19 5.13 1.68
N LEU A 14 7.04 4.10 1.80
CA LEU A 14 8.10 4.07 2.82
C LEU A 14 9.17 5.12 2.57
N LEU A 15 9.64 5.23 1.32
CA LEU A 15 10.69 6.18 0.94
C LEU A 15 10.24 7.62 1.20
N GLU A 16 9.02 7.96 0.78
CA GLU A 16 8.45 9.30 0.94
C GLU A 16 8.11 9.62 2.40
N TYR A 17 7.43 8.69 3.11
CA TYR A 17 7.06 8.92 4.51
C TYR A 17 8.28 9.16 5.41
N PHE A 18 9.36 8.39 5.21
CA PHE A 18 10.59 8.55 5.99
C PHE A 18 11.62 9.48 5.35
N SER A 19 11.28 10.14 4.22
CA SER A 19 12.20 11.01 3.48
C SER A 19 13.55 10.36 3.17
N ILE A 20 13.53 9.06 2.84
CA ILE A 20 14.73 8.30 2.44
C ILE A 20 15.11 8.73 1.01
N PRO A 21 16.33 9.25 0.78
CA PRO A 21 16.73 9.71 -0.55
C PRO A 21 16.75 8.59 -1.59
N TYR A 22 16.14 8.81 -2.75
CA TYR A 22 16.18 7.89 -3.88
C TYR A 22 16.06 8.65 -5.21
N LYS A 23 16.46 7.99 -6.31
CA LYS A 23 16.27 8.50 -7.67
C LYS A 23 15.21 7.66 -8.39
N PRO A 24 13.99 8.17 -8.65
CA PRO A 24 12.96 7.40 -9.34
C PRO A 24 13.30 7.20 -10.82
N ILE A 25 13.24 5.95 -11.28
CA ILE A 25 13.21 5.62 -12.72
C ILE A 25 11.79 5.19 -13.07
N ILE A 26 10.99 6.09 -13.64
CA ILE A 26 9.61 5.82 -14.04
C ILE A 26 9.63 5.03 -15.34
N LEU A 27 8.88 3.95 -15.38
CA LEU A 27 8.68 3.13 -16.58
C LEU A 27 7.21 3.23 -16.98
N ASN A 28 6.84 2.78 -18.17
CA ASN A 28 5.45 2.38 -18.42
C ASN A 28 5.50 0.90 -18.79
N VAL A 29 5.14 0.01 -17.86
CA VAL A 29 5.23 -1.45 -18.09
C VAL A 29 4.22 -1.91 -19.13
N VAL A 30 3.13 -1.17 -19.36
CA VAL A 30 2.15 -1.51 -20.40
C VAL A 30 2.70 -1.15 -21.78
N VAL A 31 3.34 0.01 -21.91
CA VAL A 31 3.99 0.46 -23.15
C VAL A 31 5.28 -0.34 -23.44
N ASN A 32 6.04 -0.71 -22.41
CA ASN A 32 7.29 -1.50 -22.53
C ASN A 32 7.06 -3.02 -22.64
N LYS A 33 5.86 -3.48 -23.04
CA LYS A 33 5.50 -4.91 -23.18
C LYS A 33 5.81 -5.75 -21.93
N GLY A 34 5.67 -5.16 -20.75
CA GLY A 34 5.89 -5.80 -19.46
C GLY A 34 7.35 -5.99 -19.05
N SER A 35 8.33 -5.43 -19.78
CA SER A 35 9.74 -5.68 -19.48
C SER A 35 10.40 -4.51 -18.74
N ALA A 36 10.69 -4.71 -17.45
CA ALA A 36 11.65 -3.91 -16.70
C ALA A 36 13.08 -4.46 -16.80
N LEU A 37 13.37 -5.34 -17.76
CA LEU A 37 14.66 -6.07 -17.86
C LEU A 37 15.91 -5.18 -17.80
N PRO A 38 15.95 -3.96 -18.37
CA PRO A 38 17.12 -3.09 -18.24
C PRO A 38 17.44 -2.67 -16.79
N TYR A 39 16.47 -2.75 -15.88
CA TYR A 39 16.57 -2.27 -14.49
C TYR A 39 16.30 -3.36 -13.45
N SER A 40 15.71 -4.48 -13.86
CA SER A 40 15.29 -5.56 -12.98
C SER A 40 15.58 -6.90 -13.66
N PRO A 41 16.39 -7.79 -13.05
CA PRO A 41 16.72 -9.07 -13.64
C PRO A 41 15.49 -9.98 -13.83
N THR A 42 14.42 -9.74 -13.09
CA THR A 42 13.16 -10.50 -13.20
C THR A 42 12.22 -9.92 -14.26
N GLY A 43 12.49 -8.73 -14.78
CA GLY A 43 11.60 -7.99 -15.67
C GLY A 43 10.41 -7.34 -14.95
N PHE A 44 10.28 -7.48 -13.63
CA PHE A 44 9.18 -6.92 -12.84
C PHE A 44 9.61 -5.72 -11.99
N VAL A 45 8.62 -4.91 -11.59
CA VAL A 45 8.76 -3.79 -10.64
C VAL A 45 7.98 -4.09 -9.35
N PRO A 46 8.38 -3.53 -8.19
CA PRO A 46 9.54 -2.67 -7.97
C PRO A 46 10.88 -3.42 -8.02
N ALA A 47 11.93 -2.68 -8.37
CA ALA A 47 13.32 -3.05 -8.17
C ALA A 47 14.04 -1.85 -7.54
N LEU A 48 14.92 -2.11 -6.57
CA LEU A 48 15.78 -1.12 -5.94
C LEU A 48 17.23 -1.42 -6.32
N ILE A 49 17.89 -0.45 -6.94
CA ILE A 49 19.31 -0.53 -7.29
C ILE A 49 20.07 0.27 -6.24
N VAL A 50 20.97 -0.38 -5.51
CA VAL A 50 21.80 0.24 -4.49
C VAL A 50 23.28 0.05 -4.82
N THR A 51 24.08 1.06 -4.52
CA THR A 51 25.54 0.91 -4.57
C THR A 51 25.97 0.00 -3.43
N ASP A 52 26.63 -1.10 -3.75
CA ASP A 52 27.24 -1.97 -2.74
C ASP A 52 28.50 -1.26 -2.20
N PRO A 53 28.59 -0.96 -0.89
CA PRO A 53 29.79 -0.37 -0.31
C PRO A 53 31.02 -1.29 -0.42
N THR A 54 30.79 -2.60 -0.55
CA THR A 54 31.83 -3.64 -0.60
C THR A 54 32.32 -3.90 -2.03
N ASP A 55 31.49 -3.60 -3.04
CA ASP A 55 31.88 -3.61 -4.45
C ASP A 55 31.19 -2.47 -5.23
N PRO A 56 31.79 -1.25 -5.23
CA PRO A 56 31.23 -0.13 -5.98
C PRO A 56 31.15 -0.34 -7.49
N SER A 57 31.83 -1.37 -8.02
CA SER A 57 31.81 -1.69 -9.45
C SER A 57 30.59 -2.52 -9.87
N ALA A 58 29.90 -3.14 -8.90
CA ALA A 58 28.73 -3.98 -9.13
C ALA A 58 27.56 -3.52 -8.23
N PRO A 59 26.56 -2.80 -8.76
CA PRO A 59 25.40 -2.42 -7.96
C PRO A 59 24.54 -3.64 -7.58
N LEU A 60 24.05 -3.67 -6.35
CA LEU A 60 23.10 -4.68 -5.89
C LEU A 60 21.69 -4.30 -6.37
N THR A 61 21.03 -5.22 -7.08
CA THR A 61 19.63 -5.06 -7.49
C THR A 61 18.73 -5.95 -6.64
N ILE A 62 17.89 -5.32 -5.82
CA ILE A 62 16.94 -5.99 -4.93
C ILE A 62 15.58 -5.97 -5.62
N THR A 63 14.95 -7.13 -5.72
CA THR A 63 13.62 -7.30 -6.34
C THR A 63 12.62 -7.75 -5.29
N ASP A 64 11.33 -7.57 -5.59
CA ASP A 64 10.19 -7.81 -4.70
C ASP A 64 9.97 -6.72 -3.63
N SER A 65 8.71 -6.29 -3.46
CA SER A 65 8.35 -5.22 -2.51
C SER A 65 8.62 -5.58 -1.04
N LEU A 66 8.50 -6.85 -0.63
CA LEU A 66 8.76 -7.25 0.75
C LEU A 66 10.26 -7.36 1.01
N SER A 67 11.00 -7.93 0.05
CA SER A 67 12.47 -7.98 0.09
C SER A 67 13.09 -6.58 0.17
N ILE A 68 12.63 -5.64 -0.66
CA ILE A 68 13.07 -4.24 -0.60
C ILE A 68 12.73 -3.60 0.75
N ALA A 69 11.53 -3.86 1.29
CA ALA A 69 11.14 -3.32 2.60
C ALA A 69 12.03 -3.85 3.74
N GLU A 70 12.38 -5.14 3.74
CA GLU A 70 13.33 -5.70 4.72
C GLU A 70 14.73 -5.08 4.55
N TYR A 71 15.21 -4.88 3.31
CA TYR A 71 16.46 -4.15 3.08
C TYR A 71 16.42 -2.72 3.64
N LEU A 72 15.31 -2.00 3.45
CA LEU A 72 15.14 -0.67 4.03
C LEU A 72 15.19 -0.72 5.57
N ALA A 73 14.59 -1.74 6.18
CA ALA A 73 14.63 -1.95 7.62
C ALA A 73 16.04 -2.24 8.15
N GLU A 74 16.84 -3.02 7.41
CA GLU A 74 18.23 -3.31 7.76
C GLU A 74 19.15 -2.10 7.56
N SER A 75 18.98 -1.37 6.45
CA SER A 75 19.82 -0.21 6.11
C SER A 75 19.49 1.05 6.91
N HIS A 76 18.30 1.13 7.50
CA HIS A 76 17.85 2.27 8.31
C HIS A 76 17.38 1.83 9.72
N PRO A 77 18.27 1.27 10.55
CA PRO A 77 17.89 0.67 11.84
C PRO A 77 17.33 1.68 12.85
N ASN A 78 17.50 2.98 12.61
CA ASN A 78 16.97 4.05 13.45
C ASN A 78 15.51 4.41 13.12
N LEU A 79 14.97 3.93 12.00
CA LEU A 79 13.58 4.17 11.60
C LEU A 79 12.66 3.07 12.15
N PRO A 80 11.41 3.40 12.54
CA PRO A 80 10.45 2.43 13.10
C PRO A 80 9.78 1.58 12.00
N LEU A 81 10.54 1.11 11.00
CA LEU A 81 10.01 0.32 9.87
C LEU A 81 9.36 -0.98 10.33
N TRP A 82 9.91 -1.58 11.40
CA TRP A 82 9.27 -2.63 12.18
C TRP A 82 9.15 -2.23 13.66
N PRO A 83 8.14 -2.75 14.40
CA PRO A 83 8.04 -2.54 15.83
C PRO A 83 9.31 -2.98 16.58
N LYS A 84 9.69 -2.25 17.64
CA LYS A 84 10.80 -2.62 18.53
C LYS A 84 10.47 -3.86 19.36
N ASP A 85 9.23 -3.96 19.86
CA ASP A 85 8.76 -5.14 20.58
C ASP A 85 8.71 -6.37 19.65
N ALA A 86 9.36 -7.45 20.07
CA ALA A 86 9.50 -8.65 19.25
C ALA A 86 8.15 -9.33 18.96
N HIS A 87 7.19 -9.25 19.87
CA HIS A 87 5.85 -9.82 19.66
C HIS A 87 5.09 -9.04 18.59
N LEU A 88 5.03 -7.71 18.70
CA LEU A 88 4.40 -6.88 17.66
C LEU A 88 5.12 -7.01 16.31
N ARG A 89 6.45 -7.09 16.30
CA ARG A 89 7.21 -7.29 15.07
C ARG A 89 6.88 -8.61 14.37
N ALA A 90 6.72 -9.69 15.13
CA ALA A 90 6.31 -10.98 14.57
C ALA A 90 4.92 -10.89 13.93
N LEU A 91 3.95 -10.28 14.62
CA LEU A 91 2.59 -10.09 14.09
C LEU A 91 2.55 -9.17 12.86
N ALA A 92 3.35 -8.10 12.87
CA ALA A 92 3.48 -7.19 11.74
C ALA A 92 3.98 -7.90 10.49
N ARG A 93 5.03 -8.73 10.63
CA ARG A 93 5.55 -9.55 9.53
C ARG A 93 4.54 -10.56 9.03
N SER A 94 3.79 -11.22 9.92
CA SER A 94 2.72 -12.14 9.51
C SER A 94 1.62 -11.44 8.72
N ALA A 95 1.16 -10.27 9.17
CA ALA A 95 0.13 -9.50 8.47
C ALA A 95 0.62 -9.02 7.09
N VAL A 96 1.88 -8.57 7.01
CA VAL A 96 2.50 -8.15 5.75
C VAL A 96 2.67 -9.32 4.79
N ALA A 97 3.13 -10.48 5.27
CA ALA A 97 3.26 -11.68 4.45
C ALA A 97 1.89 -12.15 3.90
N GLU A 98 0.85 -12.12 4.74
CA GLU A 98 -0.52 -12.44 4.30
C GLU A 98 -1.02 -11.46 3.23
N MET A 99 -0.75 -10.16 3.35
CA MET A 99 -1.07 -9.18 2.31
C MET A 99 -0.22 -9.35 1.04
N HIS A 100 1.01 -9.82 1.19
CA HIS A 100 1.93 -9.99 0.09
C HIS A 100 1.50 -11.15 -0.82
N ASP A 101 1.13 -12.31 -0.26
CA ASP A 101 0.77 -13.51 -1.03
C ASP A 101 -0.76 -13.77 -1.15
N GLY A 102 -1.56 -13.22 -0.24
CA GLY A 102 -3.01 -13.46 -0.15
C GLY A 102 -3.90 -12.53 -0.98
N PHE A 103 -5.19 -12.48 -0.67
CA PHE A 103 -6.16 -11.54 -1.25
C PHE A 103 -6.21 -11.53 -2.79
N ARG A 104 -6.30 -12.71 -3.41
CA ARG A 104 -6.17 -12.85 -4.87
C ARG A 104 -7.38 -12.28 -5.59
N GLU A 105 -8.59 -12.46 -5.05
CA GLU A 105 -9.79 -11.89 -5.66
C GLU A 105 -9.69 -10.36 -5.67
N LEU A 106 -9.35 -9.77 -4.52
CA LEU A 106 -9.15 -8.33 -4.39
C LEU A 106 -8.06 -7.81 -5.33
N ARG A 107 -6.92 -8.47 -5.40
CA ARG A 107 -5.81 -8.03 -6.27
C ARG A 107 -6.11 -8.13 -7.77
N ASN A 108 -6.89 -9.13 -8.18
CA ASN A 108 -7.15 -9.40 -9.59
C ASN A 108 -8.35 -8.62 -10.13
N VAL A 109 -9.41 -8.46 -9.33
CA VAL A 109 -10.66 -7.81 -9.76
C VAL A 109 -10.64 -6.31 -9.46
N TYR A 110 -10.03 -5.92 -8.33
CA TYR A 110 -10.02 -4.55 -7.83
C TYR A 110 -8.58 -4.01 -7.88
N GLY A 111 -8.13 -3.76 -9.11
CA GLY A 111 -6.79 -3.24 -9.41
C GLY A 111 -6.45 -1.95 -8.66
N CYS A 112 -5.17 -1.63 -8.54
CA CYS A 112 -4.80 -0.37 -7.91
C CYS A 112 -5.12 0.80 -8.84
N ASN A 113 -5.99 1.70 -8.42
CA ASN A 113 -6.26 2.94 -9.13
C ASN A 113 -6.42 4.06 -8.10
N PHE A 114 -5.47 4.99 -8.09
CA PHE A 114 -5.34 6.03 -7.07
C PHE A 114 -6.28 7.22 -7.31
N VAL A 115 -6.93 7.34 -8.45
CA VAL A 115 -7.75 8.53 -8.77
C VAL A 115 -9.17 8.17 -9.15
N GLY A 116 -9.38 6.93 -9.56
CA GLY A 116 -10.67 6.42 -9.95
C GLY A 116 -11.64 6.37 -8.77
N GLN A 117 -12.90 6.50 -9.09
CA GLN A 117 -14.01 6.27 -8.19
C GLN A 117 -15.13 5.58 -8.95
N TYR A 118 -15.58 4.44 -8.43
CA TYR A 118 -16.78 3.77 -8.87
C TYR A 118 -17.93 4.14 -7.93
N SER A 119 -19.11 4.35 -8.50
CA SER A 119 -20.37 4.56 -7.79
C SER A 119 -21.44 3.61 -8.33
N GLY A 120 -22.50 3.41 -7.57
CA GLY A 120 -23.55 2.44 -7.91
C GLY A 120 -23.26 1.04 -7.39
N PRO A 121 -23.94 0.00 -7.93
CA PRO A 121 -23.89 -1.37 -7.42
C PRO A 121 -22.64 -2.11 -7.94
N VAL A 122 -21.45 -1.67 -7.51
CA VAL A 122 -20.19 -2.35 -7.83
C VAL A 122 -20.29 -3.82 -7.38
N PRO A 123 -20.10 -4.80 -8.27
CA PRO A 123 -20.31 -6.20 -7.92
C PRO A 123 -19.23 -6.66 -6.95
N VAL A 124 -19.64 -7.28 -5.84
CA VAL A 124 -18.74 -7.88 -4.84
C VAL A 124 -19.03 -9.37 -4.71
N SER A 125 -18.15 -10.19 -5.27
CA SER A 125 -18.28 -11.65 -5.22
C SER A 125 -18.19 -12.18 -3.78
N GLU A 126 -18.72 -13.38 -3.52
CA GLU A 126 -18.58 -14.01 -2.19
C GLU A 126 -17.12 -14.24 -1.78
N LYS A 127 -16.21 -14.43 -2.76
CA LYS A 127 -14.77 -14.49 -2.49
C LYS A 127 -14.24 -13.14 -2.05
N ALA A 128 -14.62 -12.06 -2.75
CA ALA A 128 -14.22 -10.70 -2.41
C ALA A 128 -14.75 -10.31 -1.01
N LYS A 129 -16.00 -10.63 -0.68
CA LYS A 129 -16.57 -10.39 0.65
C LYS A 129 -15.77 -11.07 1.77
N LYS A 130 -15.35 -12.32 1.57
CA LYS A 130 -14.50 -13.04 2.55
C LYS A 130 -13.12 -12.40 2.70
N GLU A 131 -12.51 -12.01 1.59
CA GLU A 131 -11.21 -11.33 1.59
C GLU A 131 -11.30 -9.93 2.25
N ILE A 132 -12.37 -9.17 1.98
CA ILE A 132 -12.65 -7.88 2.64
C ILE A 132 -12.83 -8.07 4.14
N ALA A 133 -13.65 -9.03 4.57
CA ALA A 133 -13.86 -9.31 5.98
C ALA A 133 -12.54 -9.73 6.68
N ARG A 134 -11.70 -10.53 6.01
CA ARG A 134 -10.37 -10.89 6.53
C ARG A 134 -9.48 -9.67 6.66
N MET A 135 -9.46 -8.78 5.66
CA MET A 135 -8.68 -7.55 5.66
C MET A 135 -9.04 -6.65 6.85
N LEU A 136 -10.34 -6.36 7.00
CA LEU A 136 -10.87 -5.54 8.09
C LEU A 136 -10.58 -6.17 9.47
N LYS A 137 -10.63 -7.50 9.56
CA LYS A 137 -10.25 -8.23 10.77
C LYS A 137 -8.77 -8.08 11.09
N ILE A 138 -7.86 -8.18 10.12
CA ILE A 138 -6.41 -7.99 10.33
C ILE A 138 -6.16 -6.61 10.94
N TRP A 139 -6.76 -5.57 10.38
CA TRP A 139 -6.55 -4.20 10.86
C TRP A 139 -7.08 -3.99 12.27
N GLY A 140 -8.30 -4.48 12.55
CA GLY A 140 -8.90 -4.41 13.88
C GLY A 140 -8.12 -5.19 14.93
N ASP A 141 -7.75 -6.44 14.63
CA ASP A 141 -6.97 -7.29 15.52
C ASP A 141 -5.59 -6.69 15.79
N ALA A 142 -4.91 -6.15 14.77
CA ALA A 142 -3.60 -5.53 14.89
C ALA A 142 -3.65 -4.35 15.86
N ARG A 143 -4.57 -3.39 15.65
CA ARG A 143 -4.74 -2.24 16.54
C ARG A 143 -5.08 -2.64 17.97
N LYS A 144 -6.03 -3.57 18.16
CA LYS A 144 -6.39 -4.08 19.50
C LYS A 144 -5.19 -4.71 20.20
N THR A 145 -4.47 -5.59 19.50
CA THR A 145 -3.32 -6.30 20.06
C THR A 145 -2.19 -5.34 20.40
N THR A 146 -1.93 -4.36 19.55
CA THR A 146 -0.91 -3.33 19.76
C THR A 146 -1.17 -2.50 21.00
N VAL A 147 -2.38 -1.92 21.13
CA VAL A 147 -2.76 -1.12 22.31
C VAL A 147 -2.60 -1.95 23.59
N GLN A 148 -3.08 -3.18 23.58
CA GLN A 148 -2.97 -4.08 24.74
C GLN A 148 -1.53 -4.43 25.07
N ARG A 149 -0.70 -4.71 24.05
CA ARG A 149 0.70 -5.10 24.21
C ARG A 149 1.54 -3.95 24.74
N LEU A 150 1.42 -2.76 24.17
CA LEU A 150 2.17 -1.57 24.57
C LEU A 150 1.82 -1.17 26.01
N LYS A 151 0.52 -1.17 26.38
CA LYS A 151 0.09 -0.97 27.76
C LYS A 151 0.67 -2.01 28.73
N LYS A 152 0.71 -3.28 28.32
CA LYS A 152 1.24 -4.36 29.17
C LYS A 152 2.74 -4.20 29.46
N ILE A 153 3.50 -3.65 28.51
CA ILE A 153 4.96 -3.47 28.65
C ILE A 153 5.34 -2.06 29.12
N GLY A 154 4.37 -1.17 29.35
CA GLY A 154 4.62 0.21 29.80
C GLY A 154 5.25 1.10 28.74
N ASP A 155 4.96 0.84 27.46
CA ASP A 155 5.53 1.54 26.31
C ASP A 155 4.44 2.19 25.44
N GLU A 156 3.39 2.72 26.07
CA GLU A 156 2.29 3.42 25.39
C GLU A 156 2.76 4.61 24.55
N SER A 157 3.96 5.15 24.81
CA SER A 157 4.56 6.21 23.99
C SER A 157 4.87 5.80 22.55
N GLU A 158 4.96 4.49 22.26
CA GLU A 158 5.19 4.00 20.89
C GLU A 158 3.87 3.79 20.11
N ASP A 159 2.70 4.11 20.69
CA ASP A 159 1.41 4.07 19.99
C ASP A 159 1.04 5.42 19.36
N GLU A 160 1.33 5.58 18.07
CA GLU A 160 0.96 6.76 17.27
C GLU A 160 -0.33 6.55 16.45
N GLY A 161 -1.02 5.42 16.68
CA GLY A 161 -2.29 5.08 16.04
C GLY A 161 -2.20 4.23 14.77
N TYR A 162 -1.00 3.81 14.36
CA TYR A 162 -0.77 2.93 13.20
C TYR A 162 -0.91 1.45 13.58
N LEU A 163 -1.01 0.52 12.62
CA LEU A 163 -1.39 -0.88 12.90
C LEU A 163 -0.58 -1.51 14.05
N PHE A 164 0.73 -1.26 14.08
CA PHE A 164 1.65 -1.78 15.10
C PHE A 164 2.36 -0.70 15.92
N GLY A 165 1.70 0.45 16.08
CA GLY A 165 2.10 1.54 16.98
C GLY A 165 2.47 2.77 16.18
N ARG A 166 3.71 2.81 15.71
CA ARG A 166 4.22 3.82 14.77
C ARG A 166 4.02 3.38 13.33
N PHE A 167 4.03 4.33 12.40
CA PHE A 167 3.95 4.03 10.98
C PHE A 167 5.12 3.13 10.58
N GLY A 168 4.85 2.08 9.81
CA GLY A 168 5.89 1.18 9.32
C GLY A 168 5.49 0.39 8.08
N ILE A 169 6.20 -0.70 7.84
CA ILE A 169 6.04 -1.53 6.64
C ILE A 169 4.62 -2.07 6.51
N ALA A 170 3.97 -2.45 7.62
CA ALA A 170 2.59 -2.90 7.61
C ALA A 170 1.64 -1.84 7.04
N ASP A 171 1.73 -0.61 7.53
CA ASP A 171 0.88 0.49 7.09
C ASP A 171 1.10 0.82 5.61
N ALA A 172 2.35 0.86 5.14
CA ALA A 172 2.66 1.07 3.73
C ALA A 172 2.12 -0.05 2.82
N PHE A 173 2.13 -1.30 3.28
CA PHE A 173 1.57 -2.43 2.52
C PHE A 173 0.05 -2.36 2.40
N PHE A 174 -0.63 -1.95 3.47
CA PHE A 174 -2.08 -1.81 3.49
C PHE A 174 -2.58 -0.45 2.96
N TRP A 175 -1.73 0.58 2.86
CA TRP A 175 -2.07 1.87 2.26
C TRP A 175 -2.67 1.68 0.86
N VAL A 176 -2.00 0.89 0.02
CA VAL A 176 -2.43 0.54 -1.34
C VAL A 176 -3.77 -0.19 -1.35
N VAL A 177 -4.13 -0.89 -0.27
CA VAL A 177 -5.43 -1.54 -0.13
C VAL A 177 -6.51 -0.51 0.21
N LEU A 178 -6.22 0.49 1.05
CA LEU A 178 -7.18 1.56 1.34
C LEU A 178 -7.63 2.27 0.07
N TRP A 179 -6.73 2.50 -0.89
CA TRP A 179 -7.12 3.04 -2.18
C TRP A 179 -8.12 2.15 -2.92
N ARG A 180 -8.02 0.81 -2.84
CA ARG A 180 -9.05 -0.08 -3.42
C ARG A 180 -10.40 0.09 -2.73
N PHE A 181 -10.42 0.14 -1.40
CA PHE A 181 -11.66 0.35 -0.64
C PHE A 181 -12.35 1.63 -1.08
N ARG A 182 -11.59 2.72 -1.22
CA ARG A 182 -12.10 4.00 -1.68
C ARG A 182 -12.55 3.95 -3.15
N THR A 183 -11.68 3.50 -4.04
CA THR A 183 -11.90 3.53 -5.48
C THR A 183 -13.09 2.69 -5.90
N TYR A 184 -13.27 1.50 -5.30
CA TYR A 184 -14.37 0.60 -5.67
C TYR A 184 -15.57 0.66 -4.71
N ASN A 185 -15.55 1.60 -3.77
CA ASN A 185 -16.56 1.72 -2.73
C ASN A 185 -16.83 0.37 -2.03
N LEU A 186 -15.76 -0.32 -1.63
CA LEU A 186 -15.86 -1.65 -1.03
C LEU A 186 -16.51 -1.56 0.35
N PRO A 187 -17.36 -2.53 0.72
CA PRO A 187 -18.12 -2.49 1.97
C PRO A 187 -17.22 -2.50 3.21
N LEU A 188 -17.62 -1.71 4.21
CA LEU A 188 -16.99 -1.64 5.53
C LEU A 188 -17.84 -2.30 6.63
N ASP A 189 -18.87 -3.08 6.25
CA ASP A 189 -19.88 -3.62 7.17
C ASP A 189 -19.31 -4.42 8.35
N THR A 190 -18.12 -5.03 8.17
CA THR A 190 -17.45 -5.83 9.21
C THR A 190 -16.29 -5.10 9.87
N ALA A 191 -16.11 -3.81 9.61
CA ALA A 191 -15.03 -3.01 10.17
C ALA A 191 -15.26 -2.78 11.67
N THR A 192 -14.22 -3.03 12.47
CA THR A 192 -14.24 -2.67 13.89
C THR A 192 -13.94 -1.18 14.06
N PRO A 193 -14.33 -0.53 15.17
CA PRO A 193 -13.98 0.86 15.46
C PRO A 193 -12.46 1.11 15.39
N GLU A 194 -11.65 0.14 15.81
CA GLU A 194 -10.19 0.23 15.75
C GLU A 194 -9.65 0.20 14.31
N ALA A 195 -10.26 -0.61 13.44
CA ALA A 195 -9.94 -0.62 12.02
C ALA A 195 -10.31 0.73 11.36
N LEU A 196 -11.51 1.24 11.62
CA LEU A 196 -11.98 2.52 11.09
C LEU A 196 -11.12 3.70 11.58
N ALA A 197 -10.71 3.69 12.85
CA ALA A 197 -9.81 4.70 13.40
C ALA A 197 -8.44 4.68 12.72
N TRP A 198 -7.88 3.50 12.45
CA TRP A 198 -6.64 3.37 11.68
C TRP A 198 -6.79 3.82 10.23
N MET A 199 -7.89 3.45 9.55
CA MET A 199 -8.18 3.91 8.19
C MET A 199 -8.23 5.44 8.14
N LYS A 200 -8.94 6.07 9.07
CA LYS A 200 -9.00 7.52 9.21
C LYS A 200 -7.62 8.13 9.46
N LYS A 201 -6.84 7.54 10.36
CA LYS A 201 -5.45 7.97 10.64
C LYS A 201 -4.59 7.98 9.37
N MET A 202 -4.69 6.95 8.52
CA MET A 202 -3.96 6.88 7.25
C MET A 202 -4.41 7.96 6.26
N TRP A 203 -5.71 8.20 6.15
CA TRP A 203 -6.27 9.22 5.24
C TRP A 203 -6.04 10.66 5.70
N GLU A 204 -5.78 10.89 7.00
CA GLU A 204 -5.54 12.22 7.56
C GLU A 204 -4.05 12.53 7.81
N ASP A 205 -3.17 11.56 7.56
CA ASP A 205 -1.74 11.74 7.74
C ASP A 205 -1.17 12.73 6.70
N PRO A 206 -0.52 13.84 7.13
CA PRO A 206 -0.03 14.85 6.19
C PRO A 206 1.01 14.33 5.19
N SER A 207 1.86 13.38 5.60
CA SER A 207 2.87 12.79 4.71
C SER A 207 2.23 11.91 3.65
N LEU A 208 1.21 11.13 4.03
CA LEU A 208 0.45 10.30 3.08
C LEU A 208 -0.46 11.11 2.17
N LEU A 209 -1.04 12.21 2.66
CA LEU A 209 -1.81 13.15 1.85
C LEU A 209 -0.94 13.81 0.78
N LYS A 210 0.25 14.28 1.16
CA LYS A 210 1.23 14.85 0.21
C LYS A 210 1.65 13.82 -0.84
N LEU A 211 1.83 12.56 -0.45
CA LEU A 211 2.06 11.47 -1.40
C LEU A 211 0.88 11.29 -2.35
N GLY A 212 -0.35 11.31 -1.83
CA GLY A 212 -1.58 11.25 -2.62
C GLY A 212 -1.69 12.35 -3.67
N GLU A 213 -1.29 13.59 -3.35
CA GLU A 213 -1.21 14.70 -4.32
C GLU A 213 -0.31 14.38 -5.52
N SER A 214 0.76 13.61 -5.32
CA SER A 214 1.65 13.19 -6.42
C SER A 214 0.95 12.23 -7.38
N TYR A 215 0.03 11.39 -6.88
CA TYR A 215 -0.74 10.45 -7.70
C TYR A 215 -1.74 11.18 -8.59
N TRP A 216 -2.32 12.28 -8.10
CA TRP A 216 -3.19 13.16 -8.89
C TRP A 216 -2.46 13.77 -10.08
N LYS A 217 -1.26 14.31 -9.86
CA LYS A 217 -0.45 14.94 -10.92
C LYS A 217 -0.08 13.97 -12.03
N GLN A 218 0.09 12.69 -11.71
CA GLN A 218 0.44 11.69 -12.71
C GLN A 218 -0.72 11.37 -13.63
N VAL A 219 -1.96 11.49 -13.17
CA VAL A 219 -3.14 11.14 -13.97
C VAL A 219 -3.42 12.15 -15.07
N ASP A 220 -2.86 13.35 -14.96
CA ASP A 220 -2.86 14.34 -16.03
C ASP A 220 -1.72 14.13 -17.03
N ASP A 221 -0.80 13.19 -16.76
CA ASP A 221 0.21 12.73 -17.72
C ASP A 221 -0.37 11.61 -18.62
N PRO A 222 -0.58 11.85 -19.93
CA PRO A 222 -1.08 10.83 -20.85
C PRO A 222 -0.21 9.58 -20.92
N GLU A 223 1.09 9.69 -20.63
CA GLU A 223 2.02 8.55 -20.64
C GLU A 223 1.85 7.65 -19.41
N SER A 224 1.09 8.07 -18.40
CA SER A 224 0.78 7.26 -17.22
C SER A 224 -0.51 6.43 -17.37
N SER A 225 -1.33 6.75 -18.39
CA SER A 225 -2.62 6.10 -18.62
C SER A 225 -2.45 4.61 -18.90
N VAL A 226 -3.28 3.79 -18.24
CA VAL A 226 -3.36 2.36 -18.48
C VAL A 226 -4.81 1.97 -18.77
N PRO A 227 -5.26 2.04 -20.03
CA PRO A 227 -6.67 1.84 -20.40
C PRO A 227 -7.26 0.50 -19.95
N ALA A 228 -6.43 -0.53 -19.76
CA ALA A 228 -6.86 -1.84 -19.28
C ALA A 228 -7.37 -1.84 -17.82
N TYR A 229 -7.03 -0.82 -17.03
CA TYR A 229 -7.49 -0.64 -15.66
C TYR A 229 -8.52 0.50 -15.51
N ASP A 230 -8.85 1.17 -16.63
CA ASP A 230 -9.87 2.20 -16.69
C ASP A 230 -11.25 1.54 -16.94
N ASP A 231 -12.22 1.91 -16.11
CA ASP A 231 -13.61 1.48 -16.20
C ASP A 231 -13.80 -0.05 -16.39
N VAL A 232 -13.22 -0.85 -15.48
CA VAL A 232 -13.30 -2.32 -15.49
C VAL A 232 -14.73 -2.85 -15.29
N PHE A 233 -15.67 -1.99 -14.91
CA PHE A 233 -17.09 -2.30 -14.72
C PHE A 233 -18.01 -1.57 -15.71
N LYS A 234 -17.49 -1.07 -16.85
CA LYS A 234 -18.26 -0.34 -17.87
C LYS A 234 -19.53 -1.05 -18.35
N ASP A 235 -19.52 -2.38 -18.33
CA ASP A 235 -20.61 -3.22 -18.82
C ASP A 235 -21.61 -3.61 -17.70
N VAL A 236 -21.41 -3.13 -16.46
CA VAL A 236 -22.29 -3.41 -15.32
C VAL A 236 -23.38 -2.34 -15.21
N PRO A 237 -24.67 -2.69 -15.35
CA PRO A 237 -25.75 -1.72 -15.30
C PRO A 237 -25.79 -0.92 -13.98
N GLY A 238 -25.82 0.40 -14.09
CA GLY A 238 -25.93 1.32 -12.95
C GLY A 238 -24.61 1.63 -12.24
N VAL A 239 -23.50 0.98 -12.63
CA VAL A 239 -22.16 1.34 -12.15
C VAL A 239 -21.63 2.50 -12.99
N THR A 240 -21.06 3.50 -12.33
CA THR A 240 -20.43 4.66 -13.00
C THR A 240 -18.99 4.80 -12.54
N TYR A 241 -18.09 5.13 -13.46
CA TYR A 241 -16.68 5.43 -13.17
C TYR A 241 -16.40 6.92 -13.36
N GLY A 242 -15.65 7.51 -12.43
CA GLY A 242 -15.20 8.90 -12.47
C GLY A 242 -13.88 9.08 -11.74
N ARG A 243 -13.48 10.34 -11.55
CA ARG A 243 -12.35 10.71 -10.67
C ARG A 243 -12.90 11.08 -9.30
N VAL A 244 -12.25 10.65 -8.23
CA VAL A 244 -12.61 11.12 -6.89
C VAL A 244 -12.26 12.62 -6.76
N PRO A 245 -13.04 13.43 -6.03
CA PRO A 245 -12.71 14.83 -5.81
C PRO A 245 -11.37 15.01 -5.05
N GLU A 246 -10.64 16.08 -5.35
CA GLU A 246 -9.40 16.42 -4.63
C GLU A 246 -9.64 16.69 -3.14
N ASP A 247 -10.84 17.18 -2.78
CA ASP A 247 -11.25 17.46 -1.41
C ASP A 247 -11.96 16.28 -0.72
N TRP A 248 -11.91 15.08 -1.32
CA TRP A 248 -12.50 13.88 -0.74
C TRP A 248 -11.95 13.58 0.65
N LYS A 249 -12.85 13.18 1.55
CA LYS A 249 -12.53 12.79 2.92
C LYS A 249 -13.09 11.40 3.20
N PHE A 250 -12.35 10.65 4.01
CA PHE A 250 -12.82 9.38 4.51
C PHE A 250 -13.95 9.61 5.52
N GLU A 251 -15.14 9.12 5.18
CA GLU A 251 -16.30 9.01 6.07
C GLU A 251 -16.56 7.51 6.32
N ALA A 252 -16.66 7.14 7.59
CA ALA A 252 -16.81 5.75 8.02
C ALA A 252 -18.28 5.29 8.03
#